data_AF-A0A961II72-F1
#
_entry.id   AF-A0A961II72-F1
#
_cell.length_a   1.000
_cell.length_b   1.000
_cell.length_c   1.000
_cell.angle_alpha   90.00
_cell.angle_beta   90.00
_cell.angle_gamma   90.00
#
_symmetry.space_group_name_H-M   'P 1'
#
loop_
_entity.id
_entity.type
_entity.pdbx_description
1 polymer ?
#
loop_
_entity_poly.entity_id
_entity_poly.type
_entity_poly.pdbx_seq_one_letter_code
_entity_poly.pdbx_strand_id
1 'polypeptide(L)'
;MGLIQSPSVLSYLFSFVLIGLAIVVSNRFVTIYNNADRLNAELEQKNERLSRLDRLKDEFLANTSHELRTPLNGIIGIAESVLHGAAGNVNTQLRKNLALIVSSGKRLTNLINDILDFSKLRNHDIRLQLKAIDLYPIVDVVLAVSRPLIARRPIELINAEPD
;
A
#
# COMPACT_ATOMS: atom_id res chain seq x y z
N MET A 1 -47.12 60.12 28.52
CA MET A 1 -47.08 58.65 28.72
C MET A 1 -48.05 57.95 27.76
N GLY A 2 -47.95 58.21 26.44
CA GLY A 2 -48.93 57.73 25.44
C GLY A 2 -48.37 57.41 24.05
N LEU A 3 -47.05 57.54 23.84
CA LEU A 3 -46.41 57.20 22.56
C LEU A 3 -46.05 55.72 22.45
N ILE A 4 -46.01 54.98 23.57
CA ILE A 4 -45.62 53.55 23.59
C ILE A 4 -46.84 52.63 23.36
N GLN A 5 -48.06 53.16 23.45
CA GLN A 5 -49.30 52.39 23.26
C GLN A 5 -49.89 52.51 21.84
N SER A 6 -49.26 53.27 20.93
CA SER A 6 -49.73 53.31 19.54
C SER A 6 -49.28 52.03 18.81
N PRO A 7 -50.19 51.32 18.11
CA PRO A 7 -49.85 50.09 17.39
C PRO A 7 -48.70 50.24 16.38
N SER A 8 -48.52 51.44 15.83
CA SER A 8 -47.45 51.76 14.89
C SER A 8 -46.05 51.71 15.52
N VAL A 9 -45.88 52.22 16.75
CA VAL A 9 -44.57 52.23 17.43
C VAL A 9 -44.11 50.81 17.75
N LEU A 10 -45.01 49.93 18.18
CA LEU A 10 -44.71 48.51 18.39
C LEU A 10 -44.29 47.81 17.09
N SER A 11 -44.96 48.12 15.98
CA SER A 11 -44.60 47.59 14.66
C SER A 11 -43.21 48.02 14.20
N TYR A 12 -42.82 49.29 14.41
CA TYR A 12 -41.48 49.75 14.04
C TYR A 12 -40.38 49.10 14.88
N LEU A 13 -40.60 48.91 16.19
CA LEU A 13 -39.66 48.20 17.07
C LEU A 13 -39.50 46.74 16.65
N PHE A 14 -40.59 46.06 16.32
CA PHE A 14 -40.55 44.68 15.82
C PHE A 14 -39.76 44.58 14.50
N SER A 15 -40.04 45.48 13.54
CA SER A 15 -39.29 45.56 12.28
C SER A 15 -37.80 45.81 12.50
N PHE A 16 -37.42 46.69 13.44
CA PHE A 16 -36.03 46.96 13.78
C PHE A 16 -35.32 45.72 14.33
N VAL A 17 -35.98 44.98 15.24
CA VAL A 17 -35.44 43.72 15.78
C VAL A 17 -35.28 42.67 14.69
N LEU A 18 -36.26 42.53 13.78
CA LEU A 18 -36.17 41.61 12.65
C LEU A 18 -35.00 41.93 11.72
N ILE A 19 -34.79 43.21 11.40
CA ILE A 19 -33.66 43.67 10.57
C ILE A 19 -32.34 43.36 11.29
N GLY A 20 -32.23 43.65 12.58
CA GLY A 20 -31.05 43.33 13.38
C GLY A 20 -30.74 41.83 13.39
N LEU A 21 -31.74 40.98 13.61
CA LEU A 21 -31.60 39.52 13.56
C LEU A 21 -31.16 39.05 12.17
N ALA A 22 -31.76 39.59 11.11
CA ALA A 22 -31.42 39.24 9.74
C ALA A 22 -29.96 39.59 9.41
N ILE A 23 -29.47 40.75 9.87
CA ILE A 23 -28.06 41.15 9.71
C ILE A 23 -27.14 40.18 10.46
N VAL A 24 -27.45 39.84 11.71
CA VAL A 24 -26.64 38.89 12.49
C VAL A 24 -26.60 37.51 11.81
N VAL A 25 -27.75 36.99 11.39
CA VAL A 25 -27.86 35.70 10.69
C VAL A 25 -27.10 35.74 9.36
N SER A 26 -27.25 36.80 8.57
CA SER A 26 -26.52 36.99 7.30
C SER A 26 -25.00 36.96 7.53
N ASN A 27 -24.50 37.70 8.52
CA ASN A 27 -23.07 37.69 8.86
C ASN A 27 -22.57 36.31 9.31
N ARG A 28 -23.38 35.56 10.05
CA ARG A 28 -23.05 34.18 10.46
C ARG A 28 -23.03 33.24 9.26
N PHE A 29 -24.00 33.34 8.35
CA PHE A 29 -24.01 32.56 7.12
C PHE A 29 -22.77 32.82 6.27
N VAL A 30 -22.40 34.08 6.05
CA VAL A 30 -21.20 34.44 5.29
C VAL A 30 -19.94 33.86 5.94
N THR A 31 -19.83 33.94 7.26
CA THR A 31 -18.69 33.36 8.00
C THR A 31 -18.64 31.84 7.86
N ILE A 32 -19.78 31.17 7.97
CA ILE A 32 -19.87 29.71 7.82
C ILE A 32 -19.51 29.29 6.40
N TYR A 33 -20.03 29.97 5.38
CA TYR A 33 -19.71 29.71 3.98
C TYR A 33 -18.21 29.87 3.71
N ASN A 34 -17.64 31.01 4.11
CA ASN A 34 -16.20 31.25 3.93
C ASN A 34 -15.34 30.23 4.68
N ASN A 35 -15.75 29.82 5.89
CA ASN A 35 -15.02 28.79 6.64
C ASN A 35 -15.14 27.41 5.99
N ALA A 36 -16.32 27.06 5.46
CA ALA A 36 -16.53 25.81 4.74
C ALA A 36 -15.68 25.75 3.46
N ASP A 37 -15.67 26.83 2.66
CA ASP A 37 -14.86 26.92 1.45
C ASP A 37 -13.37 26.84 1.75
N ARG A 38 -12.91 27.53 2.81
CA ARG A 38 -11.51 27.44 3.25
C ARG A 38 -11.13 26.04 3.71
N LEU A 39 -11.99 25.39 4.50
CA LEU A 39 -11.73 24.02 4.96
C LEU A 39 -11.72 23.04 3.80
N ASN A 40 -12.64 23.19 2.83
CA ASN A 40 -12.65 22.38 1.62
C ASN A 40 -11.36 22.57 0.80
N ALA A 41 -10.91 23.81 0.58
CA ALA A 41 -9.66 24.09 -0.12
C ALA A 41 -8.43 23.52 0.62
N GLU A 42 -8.40 23.61 1.95
CA GLU A 42 -7.35 23.00 2.76
C GLU A 42 -7.37 21.47 2.70
N LEU A 43 -8.56 20.86 2.71
CA LEU A 43 -8.73 19.42 2.57
C LEU A 43 -8.27 18.95 1.19
N GLU A 44 -8.65 19.65 0.14
CA GLU A 44 -8.23 19.36 -1.23
C GLU A 44 -6.71 19.44 -1.37
N GLN A 45 -6.09 20.52 -0.88
CA GLN A 45 -4.64 20.68 -0.88
C GLN A 45 -3.93 19.55 -0.09
N LYS A 46 -4.47 19.15 1.07
CA LYS A 46 -3.93 18.04 1.85
C LYS A 46 -4.09 16.71 1.11
N ASN A 47 -5.21 16.48 0.45
CA ASN A 47 -5.45 15.29 -0.35
C ASN A 47 -4.49 15.21 -1.55
N GLU A 48 -4.29 16.31 -2.29
CA GLU A 48 -3.33 16.38 -3.38
C GLU A 48 -1.90 16.10 -2.88
N ARG A 49 -1.53 16.68 -1.74
CA ARG A 49 -0.21 16.44 -1.14
C ARG A 49 -0.03 14.99 -0.72
N LEU A 50 -1.05 14.38 -0.10
CA LEU A 50 -1.03 12.97 0.26
C LEU A 50 -0.92 12.09 -0.97
N SER A 51 -1.73 12.33 -2.01
CA SER A 51 -1.69 11.60 -3.27
C SER A 51 -0.31 11.69 -3.94
N ARG A 52 0.30 12.89 -3.95
CA ARG A 52 1.65 13.08 -4.47
C ARG A 52 2.70 12.30 -3.68
N LEU A 53 2.63 12.33 -2.35
CA LEU A 53 3.55 11.57 -1.49
C LEU A 53 3.40 10.06 -1.70
N ASP A 54 2.17 9.59 -1.89
CA ASP A 54 1.90 8.18 -2.13
C ASP A 54 2.53 7.72 -3.46
N ARG A 55 2.30 8.49 -4.54
CA ARG A 55 2.95 8.24 -5.85
C ARG A 55 4.47 8.23 -5.76
N LEU A 56 5.07 9.20 -5.08
CA LEU A 56 6.53 9.27 -4.91
C LEU A 56 7.08 8.07 -4.14
N LYS A 57 6.36 7.61 -3.11
CA LYS A 57 6.73 6.42 -2.35
C LYS A 57 6.67 5.18 -3.23
N ASP A 58 5.63 5.02 -4.04
CA ASP A 58 5.49 3.85 -4.90
C ASP A 58 6.54 3.85 -6.03
N GLU A 59 6.84 5.01 -6.62
CA GLU A 59 7.92 5.16 -7.60
C GLU A 59 9.28 4.83 -6.98
N PHE A 60 9.57 5.33 -5.77
CA PHE A 60 10.79 5.01 -5.04
C PHE A 60 10.91 3.51 -4.79
N LEU A 61 9.87 2.86 -4.27
CA LEU A 61 9.88 1.42 -4.02
C LEU A 61 10.09 0.62 -5.30
N ALA A 62 9.39 0.96 -6.39
CA ALA A 62 9.52 0.28 -7.67
C ALA A 62 10.94 0.41 -8.26
N ASN A 63 11.47 1.64 -8.32
CA ASN A 63 12.77 1.92 -8.91
C ASN A 63 13.90 1.29 -8.10
N THR A 64 13.94 1.53 -6.79
CA THR A 64 14.96 0.94 -5.92
C THR A 64 14.92 -0.58 -5.93
N SER A 65 13.73 -1.19 -5.98
CA SER A 65 13.63 -2.65 -6.06
C SER A 65 14.21 -3.21 -7.36
N HIS A 66 13.96 -2.55 -8.50
CA HIS A 66 14.55 -2.93 -9.78
C HIS A 66 16.08 -2.77 -9.78
N GLU A 67 16.57 -1.66 -9.24
CA GLU A 67 18.01 -1.40 -9.13
C GLU A 67 18.72 -2.36 -8.19
N LEU A 68 18.06 -2.83 -7.13
CA LEU A 68 18.61 -3.83 -6.21
C LEU A 68 18.59 -5.25 -6.79
N ARG A 69 17.58 -5.59 -7.61
CA ARG A 69 17.44 -6.94 -8.18
C ARG A 69 18.63 -7.31 -9.07
N THR A 70 19.13 -6.38 -9.88
CA THR A 70 20.25 -6.62 -10.80
C THR A 70 21.55 -7.02 -10.10
N PRO A 71 22.12 -6.22 -9.18
CA PRO A 71 23.35 -6.60 -8.46
C PRO A 71 23.15 -7.83 -7.57
N LEU A 72 21.96 -8.00 -6.97
CA LEU A 72 21.66 -9.15 -6.13
C LEU A 72 21.63 -10.45 -6.93
N ASN A 73 20.99 -10.46 -8.10
CA ASN A 73 21.01 -11.59 -9.02
C ASN A 73 22.42 -11.88 -9.53
N GLY A 74 23.24 -10.85 -9.75
CA GLY A 74 24.66 -11.01 -10.08
C GLY A 74 25.43 -11.74 -8.98
N ILE A 75 25.28 -11.32 -7.72
CA ILE A 75 25.93 -11.95 -6.55
C ILE A 75 25.48 -13.41 -6.41
N ILE A 76 24.17 -13.68 -6.52
CA ILE A 76 23.61 -15.04 -6.44
C ILE A 76 24.17 -15.89 -7.59
N GLY A 77 24.13 -15.39 -8.82
CA GLY A 77 24.58 -16.12 -10.00
C GLY A 77 26.06 -16.46 -9.97
N ILE A 78 26.91 -15.53 -9.51
CA ILE A 78 28.34 -15.79 -9.31
C ILE A 78 28.54 -16.87 -8.24
N ALA A 79 27.86 -16.76 -7.10
CA ALA A 79 27.99 -17.73 -6.03
C ALA A 79 27.50 -19.13 -6.43
N GLU A 80 26.38 -19.23 -7.16
CA GLU A 80 25.86 -20.47 -7.72
C GLU A 80 26.81 -21.05 -8.77
N SER A 81 27.36 -20.23 -9.66
CA SER A 81 28.31 -20.66 -10.69
C SER A 81 29.57 -21.30 -10.07
N VAL A 82 30.11 -20.69 -9.02
CA VAL A 82 31.24 -21.25 -8.27
C VAL A 82 30.86 -22.57 -7.57
N LEU A 83 29.66 -22.67 -6.99
CA LEU A 83 29.16 -23.91 -6.40
C LEU A 83 28.99 -25.04 -7.43
N HIS A 84 28.65 -24.70 -8.67
CA HIS A 84 28.52 -25.61 -9.82
C HIS A 84 29.86 -25.89 -10.52
N GLY A 85 30.98 -25.42 -9.98
CA GLY A 85 32.32 -25.80 -10.42
C GLY A 85 32.98 -24.84 -11.43
N ALA A 86 32.42 -23.65 -11.67
CA ALA A 86 33.03 -22.67 -12.58
C ALA A 86 34.42 -22.19 -12.12
N ALA A 87 34.74 -22.30 -10.83
CA ALA A 87 36.07 -22.02 -10.27
C ALA A 87 36.86 -23.29 -9.91
N GLY A 88 36.46 -24.45 -10.43
CA GLY A 88 37.04 -25.74 -10.06
C GLY A 88 36.60 -26.23 -8.67
N ASN A 89 37.42 -27.07 -8.05
CA ASN A 89 37.10 -27.65 -6.74
C ASN A 89 37.21 -26.61 -5.62
N VAL A 90 36.08 -26.31 -5.00
CA VAL A 90 36.00 -25.49 -3.79
C VAL A 90 36.05 -26.34 -2.52
N ASN A 91 36.78 -25.90 -1.50
CA ASN A 91 36.82 -26.60 -0.22
C ASN A 91 35.46 -26.53 0.51
N THR A 92 35.27 -27.39 1.51
CA THR A 92 34.01 -27.51 2.27
C THR A 92 33.57 -26.21 2.92
N GLN A 93 34.51 -25.40 3.42
CA GLN A 93 34.18 -24.14 4.08
C GLN A 93 33.69 -23.08 3.08
N LEU A 94 34.36 -22.96 1.94
CA LEU A 94 33.96 -22.08 0.85
C LEU A 94 32.59 -22.47 0.30
N ARG A 95 32.34 -23.78 0.12
CA ARG A 95 31.02 -24.30 -0.28
C ARG A 95 29.91 -23.88 0.70
N LYS A 96 30.15 -24.00 2.00
CA LYS A 96 29.18 -23.56 3.04
C LYS A 96 28.93 -22.04 2.97
N ASN A 97 29.97 -21.24 2.84
CA ASN A 97 29.84 -19.78 2.76
C ASN A 97 29.09 -19.34 1.51
N LEU A 98 29.38 -19.93 0.35
CA LEU A 98 28.68 -19.65 -0.91
C LEU A 98 27.21 -20.05 -0.82
N ALA A 99 26.89 -21.21 -0.25
CA ALA A 99 25.51 -21.63 -0.03
C ALA A 99 24.75 -20.66 0.88
N LEU A 100 25.42 -20.11 1.90
CA LEU A 100 24.85 -19.08 2.77
C LEU A 100 24.58 -17.78 2.00
N ILE A 101 25.51 -17.33 1.16
CA ILE A 101 25.33 -16.15 0.29
C ILE A 101 24.12 -16.34 -0.63
N VAL A 102 24.03 -17.49 -1.31
CA VAL A 102 22.90 -17.81 -2.20
C VAL A 102 21.57 -17.80 -1.44
N SER A 103 21.50 -18.49 -0.29
CA SER A 103 20.27 -18.55 0.50
C SER A 103 19.84 -17.18 1.03
N SER A 104 20.80 -16.36 1.47
CA SER A 104 20.55 -14.99 1.97
C SER A 104 20.12 -14.07 0.84
N GLY A 105 20.76 -14.16 -0.33
CA GLY A 105 20.39 -13.39 -1.51
C GLY A 105 18.98 -13.71 -1.98
N LYS A 106 18.63 -15.01 -2.11
CA LYS A 106 17.27 -15.43 -2.47
C LYS A 106 16.23 -14.94 -1.47
N ARG A 107 16.53 -15.01 -0.17
CA ARG A 107 15.65 -14.48 0.88
C ARG A 107 15.44 -12.97 0.75
N LEU A 108 16.50 -12.21 0.45
CA LEU A 108 16.39 -10.76 0.24
C LEU A 108 15.58 -10.43 -1.01
N THR A 109 15.77 -11.17 -2.12
CA THR A 109 14.95 -11.02 -3.33
C THR A 109 13.47 -11.22 -3.03
N ASN A 110 13.12 -12.23 -2.22
CA ASN A 110 11.73 -12.46 -1.83
C ASN A 110 11.17 -11.31 -1.00
N LEU A 111 11.91 -10.83 0.00
CA LEU A 111 11.49 -9.67 0.81
C LEU A 111 11.25 -8.41 -0.03
N ILE A 112 12.10 -8.16 -1.02
CA ILE A 112 11.92 -7.04 -1.96
C ILE A 112 10.62 -7.22 -2.76
N ASN A 113 10.35 -8.43 -3.26
CA ASN A 113 9.13 -8.72 -3.99
C ASN A 113 7.88 -8.57 -3.10
N ASP A 114 7.92 -9.05 -1.85
CA ASP A 114 6.80 -8.93 -0.90
C ASP A 114 6.44 -7.46 -0.62
N ILE A 115 7.44 -6.57 -0.50
CA ILE A 115 7.23 -5.13 -0.32
C ILE A 115 6.55 -4.51 -1.54
N LEU A 116 6.97 -4.89 -2.75
CA LEU A 116 6.37 -4.40 -4.00
C LEU A 116 4.93 -4.88 -4.15
N ASP A 117 4.67 -6.15 -3.85
CA ASP A 117 3.34 -6.72 -3.96
C ASP A 117 2.39 -6.10 -2.93
N PHE A 118 2.88 -5.81 -1.71
CA PHE A 118 2.12 -5.06 -0.71
C PHE A 118 1.77 -3.63 -1.18
N SER A 119 2.73 -2.91 -1.80
CA SER A 119 2.48 -1.57 -2.36
C SER A 119 1.39 -1.62 -3.44
N LYS A 120 1.48 -2.58 -4.38
CA LYS A 120 0.44 -2.77 -5.43
C LYS A 120 -0.92 -3.16 -4.87
N LEU A 121 -0.96 -4.01 -3.85
CA LEU A 121 -2.21 -4.45 -3.20
C LEU A 121 -2.95 -3.26 -2.59
N ARG A 122 -2.24 -2.40 -1.84
CA ARG A 122 -2.84 -1.22 -1.18
C ARG A 122 -3.47 -0.26 -2.19
N ASN A 123 -2.85 -0.11 -3.35
CA ASN A 123 -3.31 0.80 -4.39
C ASN A 123 -4.39 0.18 -5.30
N HIS A 124 -4.81 -1.07 -5.04
CA HIS A 124 -5.71 -1.84 -5.90
C HIS A 124 -5.16 -2.04 -7.33
N ASP A 125 -3.83 -2.00 -7.49
CA ASP A 125 -3.14 -2.11 -8.77
C ASP A 125 -2.81 -3.58 -9.16
N ILE A 126 -3.16 -4.55 -8.32
CA ILE A 126 -3.01 -5.97 -8.67
C ILE A 126 -4.08 -6.36 -9.69
N ARG A 127 -3.67 -6.49 -10.95
CA ARG A 127 -4.50 -7.00 -12.03
C ARG A 127 -4.39 -8.52 -12.13
N LEU A 128 -5.47 -9.22 -11.82
CA LEU A 128 -5.56 -10.66 -12.02
C LEU A 128 -5.67 -10.98 -13.52
N GLN A 129 -4.80 -11.87 -14.00
CA GLN A 129 -4.92 -12.45 -15.34
C GLN A 129 -5.71 -13.75 -15.26
N LEU A 130 -7.03 -13.64 -15.40
CA LEU A 130 -7.93 -14.79 -15.35
C LEU A 130 -7.71 -15.65 -16.60
N LYS A 131 -7.32 -16.91 -16.39
CA LYS A 131 -7.16 -17.92 -17.44
C LYS A 131 -7.45 -19.31 -16.87
N ALA A 132 -7.86 -20.23 -17.73
CA ALA A 132 -7.94 -21.65 -17.35
C ALA A 132 -6.53 -22.14 -17.00
N ILE A 133 -6.41 -22.79 -15.85
CA ILE A 133 -5.17 -23.40 -15.36
C ILE A 133 -5.46 -24.83 -14.93
N ASP A 134 -4.50 -25.71 -15.16
CA ASP A 134 -4.50 -27.03 -14.58
C ASP A 134 -3.94 -26.94 -13.16
N LEU A 135 -4.79 -27.21 -12.16
CA LEU A 135 -4.43 -27.12 -10.75
C LEU A 135 -3.50 -28.25 -10.32
N TYR A 136 -3.64 -29.44 -10.92
CA TYR A 136 -2.89 -30.62 -10.52
C TYR A 136 -1.36 -30.41 -10.58
N PRO A 137 -0.75 -29.96 -11.69
CA PRO A 137 0.69 -29.72 -11.77
C PRO A 137 1.15 -28.56 -10.89
N ILE A 138 0.30 -27.57 -10.64
CA ILE A 138 0.62 -26.44 -9.75
C ILE A 138 0.77 -26.94 -8.31
N VAL A 139 -0.22 -27.72 -7.84
CA VAL A 139 -0.18 -28.32 -6.50
C VAL A 139 0.99 -29.28 -6.37
N ASP A 140 1.30 -30.06 -7.40
CA ASP A 140 2.41 -31.03 -7.36
C ASP A 140 3.77 -30.33 -7.17
N VAL A 141 3.99 -29.19 -7.84
CA VAL A 141 5.17 -28.34 -7.61
C VAL A 141 5.22 -27.84 -6.16
N VAL A 142 4.09 -27.37 -5.61
CA VAL A 142 4.03 -26.89 -4.23
C VAL A 142 4.33 -28.02 -3.23
N LEU A 143 3.80 -29.22 -3.46
CA LEU A 143 4.10 -30.37 -2.62
C LEU A 143 5.58 -30.76 -2.71
N ALA A 144 6.16 -30.78 -3.90
CA ALA A 144 7.58 -31.08 -4.10
C ALA A 144 8.49 -30.11 -3.33
N VAL A 145 8.17 -28.81 -3.35
CA VAL A 145 8.93 -27.77 -2.61
C VAL A 145 8.69 -27.86 -1.10
N SER A 146 7.52 -28.36 -0.67
CA SER A 146 7.15 -28.46 0.75
C SER A 146 7.63 -29.73 1.43
N ARG A 147 7.85 -30.83 0.68
CA ARG A 147 8.34 -32.12 1.21
C ARG A 147 9.57 -32.01 2.13
N PRO A 148 10.62 -31.22 1.82
CA PRO A 148 11.75 -31.05 2.72
C PRO A 148 11.39 -30.45 4.08
N LEU A 149 10.33 -29.61 4.16
CA LEU A 149 9.93 -28.93 5.40
C LEU A 149 9.29 -29.87 6.42
N ILE A 150 8.75 -31.00 5.96
CA ILE A 150 8.04 -31.98 6.78
C ILE A 150 8.82 -33.28 6.99
N ALA A 151 10.05 -33.39 6.46
CA ALA A 151 10.87 -34.61 6.51
C ALA A 151 11.14 -35.17 7.93
N ARG A 152 10.87 -34.39 8.99
CA ARG A 152 11.01 -34.79 10.40
C ARG A 152 9.67 -34.88 11.16
N ARG A 153 8.54 -34.77 10.46
CA ARG A 153 7.19 -34.78 11.05
C ARG A 153 6.38 -35.93 10.46
N PRO A 154 5.48 -36.57 11.24
CA PRO A 154 4.59 -37.63 10.75
C PRO A 154 3.43 -37.01 9.96
N ILE A 155 3.73 -36.35 8.85
CA ILE A 155 2.76 -35.67 7.99
C ILE A 155 2.94 -36.21 6.58
N GLU A 156 1.85 -36.57 5.92
CA GLU A 156 1.81 -36.98 4.52
C GLU A 156 1.18 -35.86 3.68
N LEU A 157 1.77 -35.57 2.52
CA LEU A 157 1.24 -34.60 1.57
C LEU A 157 0.61 -35.36 0.41
N ILE A 158 -0.71 -35.19 0.25
CA ILE A 158 -1.50 -35.87 -0.78
C ILE A 158 -2.04 -34.81 -1.74
N ASN A 159 -1.77 -34.97 -3.03
CA ASN A 159 -2.44 -34.23 -4.09
C ASN A 159 -3.61 -35.09 -4.58
N ALA A 160 -4.79 -34.90 -3.99
CA ALA A 160 -6.00 -35.60 -4.40
C ALA A 160 -6.87 -34.61 -5.20
N GLU A 161 -7.29 -34.98 -6.39
CA GLU A 161 -8.39 -34.26 -7.05
C GLU A 161 -9.69 -34.58 -6.29
N PRO A 162 -10.54 -33.58 -6.00
CA PRO A 162 -11.93 -33.87 -5.69
C PRO A 162 -12.62 -34.33 -6.98
N ASP A 163 -13.25 -35.51 -6.93
CA ASP A 163 -14.17 -36.01 -7.97
C ASP A 163 -15.29 -35.02 -8.30
#